data_AF-R9KFP6-F1
#
_entry.id   AF-R9KFP6-F1
#
_cell.length_a   1.000
_cell.length_b   1.000
_cell.length_c   1.000
_cell.angle_alpha   90.00
_cell.angle_beta   90.00
_cell.angle_gamma   90.00
#
_symmetry.space_group_name_H-M   'P 1'
#
loop_
_entity.id
_entity.type
_entity.pdbx_description
1 polymer ?
#
loop_
_entity_poly.entity_id
_entity_poly.type
_entity_poly.pdbx_seq_one_letter_code
_entity_poly.pdbx_strand_id
1 'polypeptide(L)' 'MDKKFTVEESNLICIFAGESRTEVIKDISRALKHLEEDALIELSGKVLEKLNGMSDEEFARIDLTAAE' A
#
# COMPACT_ATOMS: atom_id res chain seq x y z
N MET A 1 -2.22 9.78 -16.64
CA MET A 1 -2.81 9.42 -15.33
C MET A 1 -1.64 9.33 -14.37
N ASP A 2 -1.52 10.28 -13.45
CA ASP A 2 -0.47 10.26 -12.43
C ASP A 2 -0.68 9.03 -11.56
N LYS A 3 0.16 8.00 -11.78
CA LYS A 3 0.13 6.80 -10.95
C LYS A 3 0.64 7.20 -9.55
N LYS A 4 -0.28 7.32 -8.59
CA LYS A 4 0.05 7.58 -7.16
C LYS A 4 0.97 6.51 -6.57
N PHE A 5 0.85 5.28 -7.08
CA PHE A 5 1.65 4.13 -6.69
C PHE A 5 2.40 3.53 -7.88
N THR A 6 3.61 3.05 -7.64
CA THR A 6 4.35 2.21 -8.59
C THR A 6 3.68 0.84 -8.72
N VAL A 7 4.11 0.04 -9.69
CA VAL A 7 3.59 -1.33 -9.86
C VAL A 7 3.84 -2.17 -8.61
N GLU A 8 5.04 -2.08 -8.02
CA GLU A 8 5.40 -2.83 -6.80
C GLU A 8 4.57 -2.39 -5.60
N GLU A 9 4.35 -1.08 -5.45
CA GLU A 9 3.53 -0.52 -4.38
C GLU A 9 2.06 -0.93 -4.53
N SER A 10 1.51 -0.87 -5.75
CA SER A 10 0.16 -1.35 -6.04
C SER A 10 0.03 -2.85 -5.75
N ASN A 11 1.00 -3.66 -6.17
CA ASN A 11 1.01 -5.10 -5.89
C ASN A 11 1.06 -5.37 -4.38
N LEU A 12 1.86 -4.62 -3.62
CA LEU A 12 1.90 -4.72 -2.16
C LEU A 12 0.52 -4.38 -1.56
N ILE A 13 -0.09 -3.27 -1.98
CA ILE A 13 -1.43 -2.89 -1.52
C ILE A 13 -2.45 -3.97 -1.87
N CYS A 14 -2.37 -4.57 -3.07
CA CYS A 14 -3.25 -5.67 -3.50
C CYS A 14 -3.16 -6.90 -2.59
N ILE A 15 -1.96 -7.26 -2.11
CA ILE A 15 -1.78 -8.38 -1.17
C ILE A 15 -2.56 -8.14 0.12
N PHE A 16 -2.62 -6.87 0.55
CA PHE A 16 -3.34 -6.44 1.76
C PHE A 16 -4.68 -5.77 1.46
N ALA A 17 -5.20 -5.89 0.23
CA ALA A 17 -6.37 -5.13 -0.22
C ALA A 17 -7.60 -5.56 0.58
N GLY A 18 -7.86 -4.83 1.66
CA GLY A 18 -9.07 -4.91 2.47
C GLY A 18 -10.14 -3.94 1.97
N GLU A 19 -11.20 -3.78 2.77
CA GLU A 19 -12.34 -2.94 2.41
C GLU A 19 -12.04 -1.43 2.49
N SER A 20 -10.96 -1.03 3.16
CA SER A 20 -10.63 0.38 3.35
C SER A 20 -9.12 0.67 3.44
N ARG A 21 -8.75 1.92 3.13
CA ARG A 21 -7.40 2.47 3.32
C ARG A 21 -6.84 2.20 4.71
N THR A 22 -7.66 2.36 5.74
CA THR A 22 -7.26 2.17 7.14
C THR A 22 -6.95 0.72 7.46
N GLU A 23 -7.70 -0.23 6.88
CA GLU A 23 -7.42 -1.66 7.04
C GLU A 23 -6.10 -2.04 6.35
N VAL A 24 -5.88 -1.57 5.13
CA VAL A 24 -4.63 -1.78 4.39
C VAL A 24 -3.43 -1.25 5.20
N ILE A 25 -3.52 -0.03 5.75
CA ILE A 25 -2.47 0.56 6.61
C ILE A 25 -2.18 -0.34 7.81
N LYS A 26 -3.22 -0.82 8.49
CA LYS A 26 -3.10 -1.66 9.69
C LYS A 26 -2.46 -3.01 9.35
N ASP A 27 -2.83 -3.61 8.24
CA ASP A 27 -2.32 -4.91 7.82
C ASP A 27 -0.86 -4.84 7.35
N ILE A 28 -0.50 -3.82 6.55
CA ILE A 28 0.91 -3.58 6.19
C ILE A 28 1.74 -3.31 7.44
N SER A 29 1.26 -2.48 8.37
CA SER A 29 1.97 -2.17 9.63
C SER A 29 2.17 -3.41 10.51
N ARG A 30 1.24 -4.37 10.45
CA ARG A 30 1.36 -5.65 11.15
C ARG A 30 2.38 -6.55 10.46
N ALA A 31 2.34 -6.64 9.14
CA ALA A 31 3.31 -7.43 8.36
C ALA A 31 4.75 -6.92 8.55
N LEU A 32 4.94 -5.60 8.58
CA LEU A 32 6.23 -4.95 8.83
C LEU A 32 6.94 -5.43 10.10
N LYS A 33 6.21 -5.81 11.16
CA LYS A 33 6.80 -6.31 12.40
C LYS A 33 7.46 -7.68 12.26
N HIS A 34 7.13 -8.40 11.18
CA HIS A 34 7.61 -9.73 10.87
C HIS A 34 8.49 -9.77 9.62
N LEU A 35 8.69 -8.63 8.95
CA LEU A 35 9.57 -8.52 7.80
C LEU A 35 11.02 -8.32 8.27
N GLU A 36 11.93 -9.11 7.69
CA GLU A 36 13.38 -9.01 7.91
C GLU A 36 14.11 -8.48 6.66
N GLU A 37 13.40 -8.37 5.53
CA GLU A 37 13.97 -7.93 4.25
C GLU A 37 13.90 -6.40 4.14
N ASP A 38 15.06 -5.75 4.17
CA ASP A 38 15.18 -4.28 4.12
C ASP A 38 14.45 -3.65 2.92
N ALA A 39 14.49 -4.31 1.75
CA ALA A 39 13.80 -3.84 0.56
C ALA A 39 12.27 -3.80 0.74
N LEU A 40 11.69 -4.84 1.36
CA LEU A 40 10.25 -4.90 1.64
C LEU A 40 9.86 -3.93 2.77
N ILE A 41 10.75 -3.71 3.75
CA ILE A 41 10.54 -2.72 4.81
C ILE A 41 10.48 -1.31 4.21
N GLU A 42 11.44 -0.97 3.34
CA GLU A 42 11.46 0.33 2.67
C GLU A 42 10.23 0.53 1.77
N LEU A 43 9.87 -0.49 0.97
CA LEU A 43 8.68 -0.44 0.12
C LEU A 43 7.40 -0.24 0.94
N SER A 44 7.23 -1.03 2.00
CA SER A 44 6.07 -0.93 2.90
C SER A 44 6.01 0.43 3.60
N GLY A 45 7.15 0.98 4.00
CA GLY A 45 7.25 2.31 4.60
C GLY A 45 6.78 3.41 3.63
N LYS A 46 7.22 3.39 2.37
CA LYS A 46 6.77 4.34 1.33
C LYS A 46 5.27 4.23 1.07
N VAL A 47 4.75 3.01 1.00
CA VAL A 47 3.30 2.78 0.86
C VAL A 47 2.53 3.35 2.03
N LEU A 48 2.97 3.10 3.27
CA LEU A 48 2.32 3.64 4.47
C LEU A 48 2.35 5.18 4.50
N GLU A 49 3.45 5.81 4.12
CA GLU A 49 3.53 7.28 4.06
C GLU A 49 2.50 7.85 3.09
N LYS A 50 2.42 7.29 1.87
CA LYS A 50 1.45 7.70 0.86
C LYS A 50 0.01 7.47 1.32
N LEU A 51 -0.29 6.30 1.89
CA LEU A 51 -1.62 5.96 2.38
C LEU A 51 -2.04 6.85 3.56
N ASN A 52 -1.13 7.22 4.46
CA ASN A 52 -1.42 8.15 5.54
C ASN A 52 -1.60 9.59 5.03
N GLY A 53 -0.91 9.95 3.94
CA GLY A 53 -1.00 11.28 3.31
C GLY A 53 -2.21 11.49 2.39
N MET A 54 -3.08 10.49 2.22
CA MET A 54 -4.27 10.59 1.35
C MET A 54 -5.57 10.31 2.09
N SER A 55 -6.67 10.85 1.56
CA SER A 55 -8.02 10.60 2.06
C SER A 55 -8.59 9.27 1.57
N ASP A 56 -9.60 8.74 2.28
CA ASP A 56 -10.32 7.53 1.86
C ASP A 56 -10.95 7.70 0.47
N GLU A 57 -11.44 8.90 0.13
CA GLU A 57 -11.98 9.22 -1.19
C GLU A 57 -10.93 9.16 -2.30
N GLU A 58 -9.69 9.57 -2.00
CA GLU A 58 -8.59 9.49 -2.95
C GLU A 58 -8.20 8.03 -3.15
N PHE A 59 -8.11 7.26 -2.06
CA PHE A 59 -7.80 5.83 -2.09
C PHE A 59 -8.84 5.03 -2.90
N ALA A 60 -10.13 5.30 -2.74
CA ALA A 60 -11.19 4.62 -3.48
C ALA A 60 -11.16 4.89 -5.00
N ARG A 61 -10.47 5.93 -5.45
CA ARG A 61 -10.28 6.26 -6.88
C ARG A 61 -8.99 5.67 -7.46
N ILE A 62 -8.18 5.00 -6.64
CA ILE A 62 -6.93 4.40 -7.10
C ILE A 62 -7.25 3.11 -7.83
N ASP A 63 -6.79 3.04 -9.06
CA ASP A 63 -6.80 1.80 -9.82
C ASP A 63 -5.63 0.92 -9.35
N LEU A 64 -5.95 0.00 -8.42
CA LEU A 64 -5.05 -1.02 -7.91
C LEU A 64 -5.04 -2.25 -8.83
N THR A 65 -4.98 -2.06 -10.15
CA THR A 65 -4.76 -3.19 -11.05
C THR A 65 -3.37 -3.75 -10.78
N ALA A 66 -3.32 -4.96 -10.20
CA ALA A 66 -2.08 -5.72 -10.11
C ALA A 66 -1.54 -5.94 -11.53
N ALA A 67 -0.25 -5.70 -11.73
CA ALA A 67 0.38 -6.03 -13.02
C ALA A 67 0.56 -7.55 -13.10
N GLU A 68 0.03 -8.17 -14.16
CA GLU A 68 0.34 -9.55 -14.57
C GLU A 68 1.81 -9.69 -15.01
#